data_AF-A0AAE5HU27-F1
#
_entry.id   AF-A0AAE5HU27-F1
#
_cell.length_a   1.000
_cell.length_b   1.000
_cell.length_c   1.000
_cell.angle_alpha   90.00
_cell.angle_beta   90.00
_cell.angle_gamma   90.00
#
_symmetry.space_group_name_H-M   'P 1'
#
loop_
_entity.id
_entity.type
_entity.pdbx_description
1 polymer ?
#
loop_
_entity_poly.entity_id
_entity_poly.type
_entity_poly.pdbx_seq_one_letter_code
_entity_poly.pdbx_strand_id
1 'polypeptide(L)'
;MIINTDYSEYLKNKVKKADYIIDRLYNVIVGFEELEYSKSDTLKLAELYSTIDVIEGLCITDNQFHRFIEDYVVHVRLFYYNLANIITGKENNISLITEEYDMYVKVFKETYKLLDSIE
;
A
#
# COMPACT_ATOMS: atom_id res chain seq x y z
N MET A 1 2.14 11.68 -27.14
CA MET A 1 2.77 11.17 -25.91
C MET A 1 2.88 9.67 -26.09
N ILE A 2 4.09 9.12 -26.15
CA ILE A 2 4.29 7.67 -26.29
C ILE A 2 4.13 7.09 -24.88
N ILE A 3 3.09 6.31 -24.67
CA ILE A 3 2.85 5.63 -23.40
C ILE A 3 3.89 4.53 -23.28
N ASN A 4 4.69 4.57 -22.21
CA ASN A 4 5.64 3.49 -21.92
C ASN A 4 4.87 2.35 -21.23
N THR A 5 4.28 1.47 -22.04
CA THR A 5 3.46 0.34 -21.59
C THR A 5 4.18 -0.55 -20.58
N ASP A 6 5.49 -0.74 -20.74
CA ASP A 6 6.32 -1.52 -19.80
C ASP A 6 6.38 -0.86 -18.42
N TYR A 7 6.42 0.48 -18.38
CA TYR A 7 6.44 1.26 -17.14
C TYR A 7 5.08 1.24 -16.43
N SER A 8 3.99 1.37 -17.19
CA SER A 8 2.62 1.25 -16.68
C SER A 8 2.37 -0.13 -16.06
N GLU A 9 2.76 -1.20 -16.77
CA GLU A 9 2.63 -2.57 -16.28
C GLU A 9 3.50 -2.84 -15.05
N TYR A 10 4.73 -2.31 -15.03
CA TYR A 10 5.60 -2.43 -13.87
C TYR A 10 5.01 -1.73 -12.64
N LEU A 11 4.54 -0.49 -12.77
CA LEU A 11 3.88 0.26 -11.69
C LEU A 11 2.67 -0.49 -11.16
N LYS A 12 1.81 -0.98 -12.07
CA LYS A 12 0.62 -1.77 -11.74
C LYS A 12 0.95 -3.04 -10.96
N ASN A 13 2.03 -3.73 -11.33
CA ASN A 13 2.51 -4.89 -10.58
C ASN A 13 3.02 -4.53 -9.18
N LYS A 14 3.63 -3.36 -9.00
CA LYS A 14 4.03 -2.87 -7.67
C LYS A 14 2.83 -2.50 -6.81
N VAL A 15 1.84 -1.81 -7.37
CA VAL A 15 0.58 -1.47 -6.68
C VAL A 15 -0.14 -2.74 -6.20
N LYS A 16 -0.25 -3.77 -7.05
CA LYS A 16 -0.75 -5.10 -6.66
C LYS A 16 0.03 -5.75 -5.53
N LYS A 17 1.36 -5.64 -5.59
CA LYS A 17 2.23 -6.23 -4.56
C LYS A 17 2.02 -5.54 -3.21
N ALA A 18 1.94 -4.21 -3.19
CA ALA A 18 1.65 -3.47 -1.98
C ALA A 18 0.28 -3.89 -1.40
N ASP A 19 -0.74 -4.01 -2.24
CA ASP A 19 -2.07 -4.46 -1.84
C ASP A 19 -2.10 -5.84 -1.21
N TYR A 20 -1.43 -6.80 -1.85
CA TYR A 20 -1.30 -8.14 -1.30
C TYR A 20 -0.65 -8.15 0.09
N ILE A 21 0.40 -7.35 0.30
CA ILE A 21 1.09 -7.29 1.60
C ILE A 21 0.20 -6.62 2.64
N ILE A 22 -0.49 -5.54 2.27
CA ILE A 22 -1.41 -4.81 3.12
C ILE A 22 -2.55 -5.70 3.59
N ASP A 23 -3.26 -6.39 2.69
CA ASP A 23 -4.35 -7.29 3.03
C ASP A 23 -3.87 -8.40 3.98
N ARG A 24 -2.70 -8.97 3.72
CA ARG A 24 -2.09 -9.99 4.60
C ARG A 24 -1.79 -9.47 6.00
N LEU A 25 -1.21 -8.28 6.12
CA LEU A 25 -0.88 -7.68 7.42
C LEU A 25 -2.14 -7.26 8.18
N TYR A 26 -3.11 -6.67 7.48
CA TYR A 26 -4.40 -6.31 8.05
C TYR A 26 -5.13 -7.53 8.61
N ASN A 27 -5.22 -8.62 7.86
CA ASN A 27 -5.86 -9.86 8.30
C ASN A 27 -5.16 -10.49 9.53
N VAL A 28 -3.84 -10.34 9.65
CA VAL A 28 -3.11 -10.73 10.87
C VAL A 28 -3.44 -9.79 12.03
N ILE A 29 -3.64 -8.49 11.81
CA ILE A 29 -3.98 -7.57 12.89
C ILE A 29 -5.40 -7.83 13.42
N VAL A 30 -6.39 -8.00 12.55
CA VAL A 30 -7.80 -8.17 12.97
C VAL A 30 -8.14 -9.61 13.38
N GLY A 31 -7.33 -10.59 12.98
CA GLY A 31 -7.57 -12.01 13.23
C GLY A 31 -7.08 -12.54 14.57
N PHE A 32 -6.29 -11.79 15.33
CA PHE A 32 -5.68 -12.23 16.59
C PHE A 32 -6.26 -11.48 17.79
N GLU A 33 -6.63 -12.22 18.85
CA GLU A 33 -7.04 -11.66 20.15
C GLU A 33 -5.83 -11.22 21.00
N GLU A 34 -4.63 -11.75 20.73
CA GLU A 34 -3.37 -11.40 21.40
C GLU A 34 -2.34 -10.85 20.38
N LEU A 35 -1.80 -9.66 20.65
CA LEU A 35 -0.94 -8.88 19.75
C LEU A 35 0.54 -9.35 19.75
N GLU A 36 0.79 -10.65 19.55
CA GLU A 36 2.15 -11.16 19.34
C GLU A 36 2.45 -11.31 17.84
N TYR A 37 3.18 -10.34 17.28
CA TYR A 37 3.54 -10.33 15.86
C TYR A 37 4.84 -11.09 15.58
N SER A 38 4.82 -11.88 14.51
CA SER A 38 5.97 -12.70 14.15
C SER A 38 7.07 -11.89 13.45
N LYS A 39 8.31 -12.41 13.46
CA LYS A 39 9.40 -11.87 12.62
C LYS A 39 9.02 -11.80 11.14
N SER A 40 8.17 -12.71 10.67
CA SER A 40 7.66 -12.70 9.29
C SER A 40 6.80 -11.45 9.02
N ASP A 41 6.00 -11.00 9.99
CA ASP A 41 5.14 -9.83 9.80
C ASP A 41 5.95 -8.54 9.79
N THR A 42 7.00 -8.45 10.61
CA THR A 42 7.98 -7.36 10.52
C THR A 42 8.72 -7.34 9.18
N LEU A 43 9.07 -8.50 8.62
CA LEU A 43 9.71 -8.58 7.30
C LEU A 43 8.77 -8.12 6.18
N LYS A 44 7.50 -8.50 6.23
CA LYS A 44 6.48 -8.03 5.29
C LYS A 44 6.28 -6.51 5.39
N LEU A 45 6.30 -5.95 6.59
CA LEU A 45 6.22 -4.52 6.79
C LEU A 45 7.39 -3.78 6.10
N ALA A 46 8.62 -4.29 6.25
CA ALA A 46 9.78 -3.74 5.55
C ALA A 46 9.67 -3.89 4.01
N GLU A 47 9.14 -5.03 3.53
CA GLU A 47 8.88 -5.25 2.12
C GLU A 47 7.82 -4.28 1.56
N LEU A 48 6.77 -4.00 2.34
CA LEU A 48 5.76 -3.01 2.00
C LEU A 48 6.38 -1.62 1.87
N TYR A 49 7.15 -1.18 2.88
CA TYR A 49 7.84 0.11 2.83
C TYR A 49 8.68 0.29 1.56
N SER A 50 9.55 -0.69 1.26
CA SER A 50 10.37 -0.66 0.05
C SER A 50 9.53 -0.67 -1.24
N THR A 51 8.40 -1.38 -1.25
CA THR A 51 7.50 -1.40 -2.40
C THR A 51 6.87 -0.02 -2.64
N ILE A 52 6.44 0.67 -1.57
CA ILE A 52 5.86 2.01 -1.64
C ILE A 52 6.91 3.03 -2.12
N ASP A 53 8.16 2.93 -1.67
CA ASP A 53 9.25 3.79 -2.14
C ASP A 53 9.53 3.62 -3.65
N VAL A 54 9.48 2.38 -4.15
CA VAL A 54 9.60 2.12 -5.59
C VAL A 54 8.44 2.77 -6.34
N ILE A 55 7.20 2.62 -5.86
CA ILE A 55 6.01 3.23 -6.48
C ILE A 55 6.15 4.75 -6.53
N GLU A 56 6.55 5.38 -5.42
CA GLU A 56 6.77 6.82 -5.34
C GLU A 56 7.85 7.29 -6.32
N GLY A 57 8.99 6.60 -6.38
CA GLY A 57 10.05 6.91 -7.33
C GLY A 57 9.57 6.85 -8.79
N LEU A 58 8.75 5.86 -9.14
CA LEU A 58 8.13 5.78 -10.47
C LEU A 58 7.19 6.96 -10.74
N CYS A 59 6.39 7.36 -9.76
CA CYS A 59 5.42 8.46 -9.90
C CYS A 59 6.10 9.84 -9.97
N ILE A 60 7.24 10.03 -9.29
CA ILE A 60 8.01 11.28 -9.35
C ILE A 60 8.76 11.41 -10.68
N THR A 61 9.29 10.30 -11.20
CA THR A 61 10.17 10.31 -12.37
C THR A 61 9.43 10.43 -13.70
N ASP A 62 8.16 10.07 -13.75
CA ASP A 62 7.33 10.13 -14.95
C ASP A 62 6.06 10.95 -14.71
N ASN A 63 5.95 12.07 -15.43
CA ASN A 63 4.83 13.01 -15.35
C ASN A 63 3.46 12.35 -15.60
N GLN A 64 3.41 11.24 -16.33
CA GLN A 64 2.17 10.49 -16.56
C GLN A 64 1.59 9.93 -15.26
N PHE A 65 2.45 9.58 -14.31
CA PHE A 65 2.09 8.91 -13.06
C PHE A 65 2.13 9.86 -11.86
N HIS A 66 2.54 11.12 -12.04
CA HIS A 66 2.70 12.09 -10.96
C HIS A 66 1.46 12.27 -10.08
N ARG A 67 0.26 12.22 -10.67
CA ARG A 67 -1.01 12.28 -9.91
C ARG A 67 -1.14 11.20 -8.83
N PHE A 68 -0.55 10.02 -9.06
CA PHE A 68 -0.63 8.90 -8.12
C PHE A 68 0.18 9.14 -6.84
N ILE A 69 1.01 10.18 -6.77
CA ILE A 69 1.66 10.59 -5.51
C ILE A 69 0.58 10.96 -4.49
N GLU A 70 -0.30 11.88 -4.85
CA GLU A 70 -1.38 12.33 -3.96
C GLU A 70 -2.51 11.31 -3.92
N ASP A 71 -2.92 10.78 -5.07
CA ASP A 71 -4.08 9.88 -5.18
C ASP A 71 -3.86 8.52 -4.50
N TYR A 72 -2.61 8.03 -4.42
CA TYR A 72 -2.30 6.68 -3.92
C TYR A 72 -1.18 6.66 -2.89
N VAL A 73 0.02 7.16 -3.24
CA VAL A 73 1.23 6.97 -2.42
C VAL A 73 1.05 7.54 -1.01
N VAL A 74 0.50 8.75 -0.89
CA VAL A 74 0.24 9.38 0.41
C VAL A 74 -0.67 8.52 1.28
N HIS A 75 -1.79 8.05 0.73
CA HIS A 75 -2.76 7.22 1.45
C HIS A 75 -2.17 5.87 1.87
N VAL A 76 -1.45 5.20 0.98
CA VAL A 76 -0.82 3.92 1.29
C VAL A 76 0.28 4.07 2.33
N ARG A 77 1.01 5.18 2.33
CA ARG A 77 2.06 5.47 3.31
C ARG A 77 1.48 5.78 4.69
N LEU A 78 0.37 6.50 4.75
CA LEU A 78 -0.39 6.68 5.99
C LEU A 78 -0.84 5.34 6.56
N PHE A 79 -1.43 4.48 5.71
CA PHE A 79 -1.89 3.17 6.16
C PHE A 79 -0.72 2.27 6.62
N TYR A 80 0.42 2.32 5.92
CA TYR A 80 1.65 1.66 6.35
C TYR A 80 2.07 2.07 7.77
N TYR A 81 2.03 3.35 8.10
CA TYR A 81 2.38 3.80 9.45
C TYR A 81 1.42 3.29 10.51
N ASN A 82 0.12 3.20 10.19
CA ASN A 82 -0.86 2.60 11.10
C ASN A 82 -0.54 1.11 11.35
N LEU A 83 -0.28 0.34 10.29
CA LEU A 83 0.16 -1.06 10.41
C LEU A 83 1.45 -1.18 11.24
N ALA A 84 2.43 -0.31 10.98
CA ALA A 84 3.71 -0.32 11.67
C ALA A 84 3.58 -0.02 13.17
N ASN A 85 2.75 0.96 13.53
CA ASN A 85 2.51 1.31 14.93
C ASN A 85 1.86 0.15 15.69
N ILE A 86 0.93 -0.56 15.06
CA ILE A 86 0.30 -1.74 15.65
C ILE A 86 1.31 -2.88 15.81
N ILE A 87 2.01 -3.23 14.74
CA ILE A 87 2.98 -4.34 14.76
C ILE A 87 4.13 -4.10 15.75
N THR A 88 4.51 -2.84 15.96
CA THR A 88 5.57 -2.46 16.92
C THR A 88 5.05 -2.16 18.33
N GLY A 89 3.75 -2.36 18.60
CA GLY A 89 3.14 -2.21 19.92
C GLY A 89 2.97 -0.77 20.41
N LYS A 90 2.95 0.21 19.49
CA LYS A 90 2.74 1.64 19.79
C LYS A 90 1.27 2.05 19.77
N GLU A 91 0.40 1.29 19.11
CA GLU A 91 -1.03 1.56 18.93
C GLU A 91 -1.80 0.23 18.90
N ASN A 92 -2.96 0.13 19.55
CA ASN A 92 -3.73 -1.12 19.60
C ASN A 92 -5.19 -0.95 19.15
N ASN A 93 -5.53 0.17 18.51
CA ASN A 93 -6.90 0.48 18.13
C ASN A 93 -7.34 -0.26 16.84
N ILE A 94 -7.87 -1.47 17.02
CA ILE A 94 -8.36 -2.35 15.93
C ILE A 94 -9.60 -1.75 15.22
N SER A 95 -10.43 -0.96 15.89
CA SER A 95 -11.59 -0.30 15.25
C SER A 95 -11.12 0.75 14.25
N LEU A 96 -10.15 1.58 14.64
CA LEU A 96 -9.60 2.63 13.78
C LEU A 96 -8.91 2.04 12.55
N ILE A 97 -8.12 0.97 12.69
CA ILE A 97 -7.44 0.35 11.53
C ILE A 97 -8.43 -0.24 10.53
N THR A 98 -9.60 -0.70 10.97
CA THR A 98 -10.65 -1.23 10.09
C THR A 98 -11.23 -0.13 9.19
N GLU A 99 -11.54 1.03 9.76
CA GLU A 99 -12.04 2.18 8.99
C GLU A 99 -11.00 2.70 7.98
N GLU A 100 -9.75 2.77 8.41
CA GLU A 100 -8.61 3.15 7.57
C GLU A 100 -8.36 2.13 6.44
N TYR A 101 -8.58 0.83 6.70
CA TYR A 101 -8.48 -0.22 5.70
C TYR A 101 -9.54 -0.08 4.61
N ASP A 102 -10.79 0.19 4.99
CA ASP A 102 -11.87 0.42 4.02
C ASP A 102 -11.60 1.64 3.12
N MET A 103 -10.98 2.68 3.67
CA MET A 103 -10.53 3.83 2.90
C MET A 103 -9.41 3.44 1.92
N TYR A 104 -8.41 2.72 2.42
CA TYR A 104 -7.31 2.19 1.61
C TYR A 104 -7.84 1.34 0.42
N VAL A 105 -8.79 0.43 0.66
CA VAL A 105 -9.36 -0.43 -0.39
C VAL A 105 -10.03 0.39 -1.51
N LYS A 106 -10.68 1.51 -1.17
CA LYS A 106 -11.25 2.43 -2.18
C LYS A 106 -10.16 3.07 -3.02
N VAL A 107 -9.14 3.62 -2.36
CA VAL A 107 -7.96 4.24 -3.02
C VAL A 107 -7.27 3.25 -3.96
N PHE A 108 -7.06 2.01 -3.51
CA PHE A 108 -6.50 0.96 -4.35
C PHE A 108 -7.34 0.69 -5.60
N LYS A 109 -8.65 0.48 -5.44
CA LYS A 109 -9.56 0.19 -6.57
C LYS A 109 -9.58 1.33 -7.60
N GLU A 110 -9.63 2.58 -7.14
CA GLU A 110 -9.61 3.75 -8.02
C GLU A 110 -8.27 3.86 -8.76
N THR A 111 -7.16 3.75 -8.04
CA THR A 111 -5.81 3.75 -8.61
C THR A 111 -5.64 2.67 -9.66
N TYR A 112 -6.06 1.45 -9.34
CA TYR A 112 -5.90 0.30 -10.21
C TYR A 112 -6.75 0.43 -11.48
N LYS A 113 -8.00 0.93 -11.36
CA LYS A 113 -8.85 1.26 -12.50
C LYS A 113 -8.24 2.34 -13.40
N LEU A 114 -7.60 3.35 -12.80
CA LEU A 114 -6.92 4.40 -13.55
C LEU A 114 -5.69 3.86 -14.29
N LEU A 115 -4.90 2.97 -13.66
CA LEU A 115 -3.78 2.30 -14.31
C LEU A 115 -4.24 1.38 -15.44
N ASP A 116 -5.37 0.68 -15.29
CA ASP A 116 -5.99 -0.13 -16.36
C ASP A 116 -6.41 0.72 -17.57
N SER A 117 -6.74 2.01 -17.37
CA SER A 117 -7.14 2.92 -18.45
C SER A 117 -5.97 3.55 -19.22
N ILE A 118 -4.74 3.36 -18.73
CA ILE A 118 -3.52 3.82 -19.39
C ILE A 118 -3.07 2.68 -20.32
N GLU A 119 -3.72 2.59 -21.48
CA GLU A 119 -3.30 1.76 -22.62
C GLU A 119 -2.35 2.54 -23.53
#